data_AF-A0A1G8AQL3-F1
#
_entry.id   AF-A0A1G8AQL3-F1
#
_cell.length_a   1.000
_cell.length_b   1.000
_cell.length_c   1.000
_cell.angle_alpha   90.00
_cell.angle_beta   90.00
_cell.angle_gamma   90.00
#
_symmetry.space_group_name_H-M   'P 1'
#
loop_
_entity.id
_entity.type
_entity.pdbx_description
1 polymer ?
#
loop_
_entity_poly.entity_id
_entity_poly.type
_entity_poly.pdbx_seq_one_letter_code
_entity_poly.pdbx_strand_id
1 'polypeptide(L)'
;MNPHRLQDRLDSIPESLDAPQRARVAAHRSAVEECRERIAELRTELRRVLSGIDGPRSSVEIMIELDGLERVQQRLDSRLSDLCDELSGATPVVRYGDAAPI
;
A
#
# COMPACT_ATOMS: atom_id res chain seq x y z
N MET A 1 -5.40 -4.29 1.59
CA MET A 1 -6.36 -3.81 0.58
C MET A 1 -6.07 -4.54 -0.72
N ASN A 2 -7.07 -4.95 -1.52
CA ASN A 2 -6.80 -5.64 -2.78
C ASN A 2 -6.16 -4.66 -3.78
N PRO A 3 -5.04 -5.02 -4.46
CA PRO A 3 -4.31 -4.11 -5.35
C PRO A 3 -5.19 -3.58 -6.49
N HIS A 4 -6.15 -4.37 -6.97
CA HIS A 4 -7.12 -3.96 -7.98
C HIS A 4 -8.00 -2.79 -7.54
N ARG A 5 -8.42 -2.76 -6.26
CA ARG A 5 -9.24 -1.66 -5.73
C ARG A 5 -8.49 -0.33 -5.64
N LEU A 6 -7.17 -0.37 -5.51
CA LEU A 6 -6.34 0.83 -5.55
C LEU A 6 -6.28 1.39 -6.98
N GLN A 7 -6.12 0.50 -7.95
CA GLN A 7 -6.05 0.87 -9.36
C GLN A 7 -7.36 1.49 -9.83
N ASP A 8 -8.50 0.87 -9.50
CA ASP A 8 -9.83 1.41 -9.81
C ASP A 8 -10.04 2.82 -9.22
N ARG A 9 -9.48 3.09 -8.03
CA ARG A 9 -9.54 4.41 -7.38
C ARG A 9 -8.61 5.43 -8.05
N LEU A 10 -7.40 5.03 -8.43
CA LEU A 10 -6.49 5.89 -9.19
C LEU A 10 -7.10 6.29 -10.54
N ASP A 11 -7.77 5.35 -11.21
CA ASP A 11 -8.42 5.58 -12.50
C ASP A 11 -9.68 6.46 -12.36
N SER A 12 -10.28 6.53 -11.17
CA SER A 12 -11.42 7.40 -10.86
C SER A 12 -11.06 8.87 -10.60
N ILE A 13 -9.76 9.19 -10.58
CA ILE A 13 -9.28 10.55 -10.34
C ILE A 13 -9.58 11.45 -11.57
N PRO A 14 -10.24 12.61 -11.39
CA PRO A 14 -10.54 13.50 -12.50
C PRO A 14 -9.28 14.04 -13.18
N GLU A 15 -9.23 14.01 -14.51
CA GLU A 15 -8.12 14.58 -15.29
C GLU A 15 -7.93 16.09 -15.06
N SER A 16 -8.96 16.78 -14.54
CA SER A 16 -8.96 18.21 -14.22
C SER A 16 -8.18 18.60 -12.96
N LEU A 17 -7.47 17.66 -12.31
CA LEU A 17 -6.65 17.96 -11.13
C LEU A 17 -5.57 19.02 -11.39
N ASP A 18 -5.28 19.80 -10.37
CA ASP A 18 -4.16 20.75 -10.41
C ASP A 18 -2.82 20.01 -10.42
N ALA A 19 -1.81 20.59 -11.08
CA ALA A 19 -0.44 20.05 -11.14
C ALA A 19 0.15 19.60 -9.78
N PRO A 20 0.02 20.37 -8.67
CA PRO A 20 0.50 19.94 -7.35
C PRO A 20 -0.24 18.71 -6.80
N GLN A 21 -1.54 18.57 -7.07
CA GLN A 21 -2.33 17.41 -6.60
C GLN A 21 -1.92 16.15 -7.35
N ARG A 22 -1.72 16.22 -8.67
CA ARG A 22 -1.16 15.10 -9.44
C ARG A 22 0.23 14.70 -8.97
N ALA A 23 1.11 15.67 -8.70
CA ALA A 23 2.46 15.39 -8.20
C ALA A 23 2.43 14.67 -6.84
N ARG A 24 1.51 15.06 -5.95
CA ARG A 24 1.32 14.40 -4.66
C ARG A 24 0.84 12.95 -4.83
N VAL A 25 -0.16 12.69 -5.67
CA VAL A 25 -0.64 11.33 -5.96
C VAL A 25 0.48 10.48 -6.55
N ALA A 26 1.24 11.01 -7.51
CA ALA A 26 2.37 10.32 -8.12
C ALA A 26 3.45 9.94 -7.10
N ALA A 27 3.78 10.84 -6.16
CA ALA A 27 4.74 10.56 -5.09
C ALA A 27 4.26 9.44 -4.16
N HIS A 28 2.99 9.45 -3.75
CA HIS A 28 2.41 8.38 -2.94
C HIS A 28 2.37 7.04 -3.69
N ARG A 29 2.07 7.06 -4.98
CA ARG A 29 2.11 5.87 -5.84
C ARG A 29 3.52 5.30 -5.94
N SER A 30 4.54 6.14 -6.17
CA SER A 30 5.95 5.71 -6.19
C SER A 30 6.34 5.02 -4.88
N ALA A 31 6.01 5.62 -3.74
CA ALA A 31 6.30 5.04 -2.43
C ALA A 31 5.61 3.67 -2.21
N VAL A 32 4.37 3.52 -2.69
CA VAL A 32 3.63 2.25 -2.68
C VAL A 32 4.32 1.20 -3.55
N GLU A 33 4.76 1.56 -4.75
CA GLU A 33 5.43 0.65 -5.69
C GLU A 33 6.80 0.22 -5.17
N GLU A 34 7.63 1.15 -4.70
CA GLU A 34 8.94 0.87 -4.08
C GLU A 34 8.82 -0.06 -2.87
N CYS A 35 7.81 0.14 -2.01
CA CYS A 35 7.58 -0.72 -0.86
C CYS A 35 7.18 -2.15 -1.29
N ARG A 36 6.33 -2.29 -2.32
CA ARG A 36 5.96 -3.59 -2.89
C ARG A 36 7.16 -4.31 -3.50
N GLU A 37 7.99 -3.60 -4.24
CA GLU A 37 9.22 -4.16 -4.83
C GLU A 37 10.15 -4.69 -3.74
N ARG A 38 10.39 -3.89 -2.69
CA ARG A 38 11.23 -4.32 -1.57
C ARG A 38 10.67 -5.56 -0.85
N ILE A 39 9.36 -5.63 -0.64
CA ILE A 39 8.70 -6.81 -0.08
C ILE A 39 8.91 -8.04 -0.97
N ALA A 40 8.81 -7.89 -2.30
CA ALA A 40 9.00 -8.99 -3.24
C ALA A 40 10.45 -9.52 -3.25
N GLU A 41 11.43 -8.61 -3.14
CA GLU A 41 12.86 -8.95 -2.96
C GLU A 41 13.08 -9.76 -1.69
N LEU A 42 12.57 -9.28 -0.54
CA LEU A 42 12.72 -9.96 0.75
C LEU A 42 12.06 -11.33 0.77
N ARG A 43 10.88 -11.49 0.14
CA ARG A 43 10.26 -12.81 0.00
C ARG A 43 11.11 -13.77 -0.84
N THR A 44 11.80 -13.24 -1.85
CA THR A 44 12.72 -14.03 -2.67
C THR A 44 13.96 -14.42 -1.88
N GLU A 45 14.53 -13.49 -1.11
CA GLU A 45 15.66 -13.75 -0.22
C GLU A 45 15.30 -14.77 0.87
N LEU A 46 14.16 -14.59 1.54
CA LEU A 46 13.64 -15.54 2.53
C LEU A 46 13.49 -16.94 1.93
N ARG A 47 12.93 -17.05 0.72
CA ARG A 47 12.79 -18.33 0.03
C ARG A 47 14.14 -19.00 -0.21
N ARG A 48 15.18 -18.23 -0.59
CA ARG A 48 16.55 -18.75 -0.76
C ARG A 48 17.12 -19.26 0.55
N VAL A 49 17.05 -18.46 1.62
CA VAL A 49 17.56 -18.83 2.95
C VAL A 49 16.83 -20.08 3.48
N LEU A 50 15.50 -20.14 3.38
CA LEU A 50 14.72 -21.31 3.78
C LEU A 50 14.99 -22.56 2.93
N SER A 51 15.51 -22.40 1.70
CA SER A 51 15.94 -23.51 0.85
C SER A 51 17.37 -23.98 1.15
N GLY A 52 18.01 -23.43 2.19
CA GLY A 52 19.39 -23.76 2.57
C GLY A 52 20.45 -23.06 1.71
N ILE A 53 20.08 -22.05 0.93
CA ILE A 53 21.06 -21.19 0.25
C ILE A 53 21.50 -20.13 1.26
N ASP A 54 22.76 -20.22 1.69
CA ASP A 54 23.33 -19.25 2.63
C ASP A 54 23.23 -17.83 2.07
N GLY A 55 22.65 -16.95 2.89
CA GLY A 55 22.54 -15.53 2.65
C GLY A 55 23.26 -14.74 3.73
N PRO A 56 23.51 -13.44 3.51
CA PRO A 56 24.18 -12.58 4.49
C PRO A 56 23.32 -12.31 5.74
N ARG A 57 22.03 -12.66 5.71
CA ARG A 57 21.05 -12.37 6.77
C ARG A 57 20.36 -13.64 7.25
N SER A 58 19.99 -13.66 8.52
CA SER A 58 19.22 -14.77 9.07
C SER A 58 17.77 -14.74 8.58
N SER A 59 17.11 -15.90 8.53
CA SER A 59 15.68 -16.00 8.18
C SER A 59 14.81 -15.16 9.11
N VAL A 60 15.15 -15.10 10.39
CA VAL A 60 14.44 -14.33 11.41
C VAL A 60 14.54 -12.82 11.14
N GLU A 61 15.72 -12.31 10.80
CA GLU A 61 15.90 -10.90 10.42
C GLU A 61 15.04 -10.52 9.21
N ILE A 62 15.04 -11.37 8.17
CA ILE A 62 14.24 -11.13 6.96
C ILE A 62 12.75 -11.13 7.28
N MET A 63 12.28 -12.05 8.14
CA MET A 63 10.88 -12.12 8.56
C MET A 63 10.44 -10.88 9.35
N ILE A 64 11.29 -10.35 10.22
CA ILE A 64 11.00 -9.12 10.99
C ILE A 64 10.89 -7.91 10.06
N GLU A 65 11.83 -7.75 9.11
CA GLU A 65 11.76 -6.67 8.12
C GLU A 65 10.51 -6.81 7.24
N LEU A 66 10.16 -8.03 6.84
CA LEU A 66 8.97 -8.30 6.04
C LEU A 66 7.68 -7.88 6.76
N ASP A 67 7.48 -8.28 8.03
CA ASP A 67 6.30 -7.87 8.81
C ASP A 67 6.22 -6.33 8.94
N GLY A 68 7.37 -5.69 9.20
CA GLY A 68 7.46 -4.23 9.26
C GLY A 68 7.02 -3.57 7.95
N LEU A 69 7.55 -4.03 6.82
CA LEU A 69 7.22 -3.50 5.50
C LEU A 69 5.79 -3.81 5.09
N GLU A 70 5.24 -4.98 5.39
CA GLU A 70 3.83 -5.30 5.11
C GLU A 70 2.87 -4.36 5.86
N ARG A 71 3.20 -3.98 7.10
CA ARG A 71 2.44 -2.95 7.84
C ARG A 71 2.63 -1.55 7.25
N VAL A 72 3.81 -1.22 6.75
CA VAL A 72 4.07 0.06 6.07
C VAL A 72 3.27 0.12 4.77
N GLN A 73 3.32 -0.95 3.96
CA GLN A 73 2.56 -1.11 2.73
C GLN A 73 1.07 -0.89 2.96
N GLN A 74 0.50 -1.51 4.00
CA GLN A 74 -0.91 -1.32 4.36
C GLN A 74 -1.22 0.15 4.68
N ARG A 75 -0.34 0.86 5.40
CA ARG A 75 -0.53 2.29 5.71
C ARG A 75 -0.39 3.18 4.48
N LEU A 76 0.54 2.87 3.58
CA LEU A 76 0.72 3.59 2.32
C LEU A 76 -0.49 3.40 1.41
N ASP A 77 -0.97 2.16 1.28
CA ASP A 77 -2.18 1.83 0.52
C ASP A 77 -3.40 2.57 1.08
N SER A 78 -3.62 2.59 2.41
CA SER A 78 -4.71 3.35 3.03
C SER A 78 -4.59 4.85 2.78
N ARG A 79 -3.39 5.44 2.96
CA ARG A 79 -3.18 6.88 2.72
C ARG A 79 -3.40 7.28 1.26
N LEU A 80 -2.93 6.47 0.32
CA LEU A 80 -3.16 6.73 -1.11
C LEU A 80 -4.64 6.60 -1.45
N SER A 81 -5.30 5.59 -0.88
CA SER A 81 -6.74 5.39 -0.99
C SER A 81 -7.53 6.60 -0.46
N ASP A 82 -7.21 7.09 0.73
CA ASP A 82 -7.84 8.29 1.32
C ASP A 82 -7.60 9.52 0.44
N LEU A 83 -6.38 9.70 -0.09
CA LEU A 83 -6.06 10.79 -1.01
C LEU A 83 -6.86 10.70 -2.32
N CYS A 84 -7.09 9.50 -2.85
CA CYS A 84 -7.93 9.32 -4.04
C CYS A 84 -9.39 9.68 -3.74
N ASP A 85 -9.91 9.28 -2.57
CA ASP A 85 -11.27 9.60 -2.14
C ASP A 85 -11.44 11.13 -1.96
N GLU A 86 -10.47 11.81 -1.33
CA GLU A 86 -10.43 13.27 -1.21
C GLU A 86 -10.46 13.99 -2.57
N LEU A 87 -9.67 13.52 -3.53
CA LEU A 87 -9.50 14.16 -4.84
C LEU A 87 -10.61 13.85 -5.84
N SER A 88 -11.25 12.68 -5.73
CA SER A 88 -12.42 12.32 -6.54
C SER A 88 -13.71 13.01 -6.06
N GLY A 89 -13.66 13.74 -4.94
CA GLY A 89 -14.86 14.31 -4.32
C GLY A 89 -15.81 13.24 -3.78
N ALA A 90 -15.36 11.98 -3.70
CA ALA A 90 -16.08 10.92 -3.03
C ALA A 90 -16.03 11.23 -1.54
N THR A 91 -17.13 11.80 -1.02
CA THR A 91 -17.34 11.93 0.42
C THR A 91 -17.03 10.59 1.08
N PRO A 92 -16.20 10.58 2.15
CA PRO A 92 -15.87 9.33 2.82
C PRO A 92 -17.19 8.67 3.21
N VAL A 93 -17.42 7.45 2.73
CA VAL A 93 -18.58 6.66 3.13
C VAL A 93 -18.41 6.44 4.63
N VAL A 94 -19.07 7.29 5.42
CA VAL A 94 -19.18 7.15 6.87
C VAL A 94 -19.88 5.82 7.11
N ARG A 95 -19.10 4.77 7.34
CA ARG A 95 -19.61 3.52 7.90
C ARG A 95 -19.97 3.82 9.35
N TYR A 96 -21.21 4.26 9.56
CA TYR A 96 -21.86 4.12 10.86
C TYR A 96 -21.89 2.62 11.19
N GLY A 97 -20.95 2.20 12.02
CA GLY A 97 -21.06 0.97 12.78
C GLY A 97 -22.21 1.14 13.78
N ASP A 98 -23.03 0.10 13.85
CA ASP A 98 -24.02 -0.17 14.89
C ASP A 98 -25.10 0.89 15.14
N ALA A 99 -26.17 0.79 14.35
CA ALA A 99 -27.51 0.97 14.89
C ALA A 99 -28.16 -0.42 15.02
N ALA A 100 -27.88 -1.10 16.14
CA ALA A 100 -28.76 -2.16 16.62
C ALA A 100 -29.92 -1.49 17.38
N PRO A 101 -31.18 -1.71 17.01
CA PRO A 101 -32.31 -1.14 17.74
C PRO A 101 -32.51 -1.92 19.06
N ILE A 102 -32.67 -1.19 20.16
CA ILE A 102 -33.40 -1.65 21.35
C ILE A 102 -34.72 -0.87 21.37
#